data_AF-A0A202DMJ9-F1
#
_entry.id   AF-A0A202DMJ9-F1
#
_cell.length_a   1.000
_cell.length_b   1.000
_cell.length_c   1.000
_cell.angle_alpha   90.00
_cell.angle_beta   90.00
_cell.angle_gamma   90.00
#
_symmetry.space_group_name_H-M   'P 1'
#
loop_
_entity.id
_entity.type
_entity.pdbx_description
1 polymer ?
#
loop_
_entity_poly.entity_id
_entity_poly.type
_entity_poly.pdbx_seq_one_letter_code
_entity_poly.pdbx_strand_id
1 'polypeptide(L)'
;MTSANHLSLETLRQTLIRQEETLIFAFIERAQFKQNQPCYTPGAMEALSGNQSMLDFFMLKTEELHALSRRYISPEEHAFNTALPKPLLPAFEWTAPIVQNTINSNDEIKRYYLDVIISKICQPGDCGNYGSSVTCDIICLQALSKRIHYGKFVAEAKFLAEPEAYTDLIQRKDTAGIMNQLVNKEVEHRVLKRVWNKASAYGRDPDFNDAAPKVLPDVIADIYQYFIIPLTCKVEVEYLLQRLD
;
A
#
# COMPACT_ATOMS: atom_id res chain seq x y z
N MET A 1 7.97 9.40 -25.63
CA MET A 1 6.49 9.36 -25.56
C MET A 1 6.08 10.48 -24.62
N THR A 2 5.46 11.51 -25.17
CA THR A 2 5.34 12.85 -24.58
C THR A 2 4.38 12.93 -23.40
N SER A 3 4.88 13.59 -22.37
CA SER A 3 4.28 14.03 -21.11
C SER A 3 3.04 14.90 -21.31
N ALA A 4 1.92 14.48 -20.70
CA ALA A 4 0.75 15.26 -20.23
C ALA A 4 -0.54 14.44 -20.30
N ASN A 5 -0.66 13.47 -21.21
CA ASN A 5 -1.91 12.74 -21.47
C ASN A 5 -2.17 11.52 -20.57
N HIS A 6 -1.32 11.25 -19.57
CA HIS A 6 -1.34 9.99 -18.81
C HIS A 6 -1.99 10.06 -17.42
N LEU A 7 -2.23 11.25 -16.87
CA LEU A 7 -2.79 11.41 -15.52
C LEU A 7 -4.31 11.68 -15.55
N SER A 8 -5.06 10.86 -16.29
CA SER A 8 -6.52 10.92 -16.24
C SER A 8 -7.05 10.09 -15.07
N LEU A 9 -8.13 10.56 -14.43
CA LEU A 9 -8.81 9.80 -13.37
C LEU A 9 -9.27 8.40 -13.83
N GLU A 10 -9.54 8.23 -15.13
CA GLU A 10 -9.91 6.93 -15.69
C GLU A 10 -8.71 5.97 -15.73
N THR A 11 -7.56 6.41 -16.22
CA THR A 11 -6.33 5.59 -16.24
C THR A 11 -5.87 5.23 -14.82
N LEU A 12 -5.97 6.17 -13.88
CA LEU A 12 -5.67 5.92 -12.47
C LEU A 12 -6.64 4.91 -11.86
N ARG A 13 -7.94 5.00 -12.18
CA ARG A 13 -8.96 4.04 -11.73
C ARG A 13 -8.61 2.62 -12.15
N GLN A 14 -8.21 2.39 -13.41
CA GLN A 14 -7.82 1.05 -13.87
C GLN A 14 -6.61 0.51 -13.09
N THR A 15 -5.62 1.36 -12.80
CA THR A 15 -4.46 0.97 -11.99
C THR A 15 -4.84 0.63 -10.55
N LEU A 16 -5.70 1.42 -9.92
CA LEU A 16 -6.20 1.15 -8.57
C LEU A 16 -6.99 -0.16 -8.51
N ILE A 17 -7.84 -0.44 -9.51
CA ILE A 17 -8.61 -1.69 -9.62
C ILE A 17 -7.68 -2.92 -9.69
N ARG A 18 -6.57 -2.81 -10.42
CA ARG A 18 -5.55 -3.87 -10.50
C ARG A 18 -4.81 -4.06 -9.17
N GLN A 19 -4.46 -2.96 -8.50
CA GLN A 19 -3.81 -3.02 -7.18
C GLN A 19 -4.73 -3.64 -6.12
N GLU A 20 -6.05 -3.51 -6.25
CA GLU A 20 -7.00 -4.22 -5.38
C GLU A 20 -6.85 -5.73 -5.47
N GLU A 21 -6.70 -6.28 -6.67
CA GLU A 21 -6.51 -7.73 -6.87
C GLU A 21 -5.18 -8.18 -6.28
N THR A 22 -4.11 -7.42 -6.49
CA THR A 22 -2.79 -7.72 -5.91
C THR A 22 -2.87 -7.81 -4.38
N LEU A 23 -3.59 -6.89 -3.73
CA LEU A 23 -3.77 -6.91 -2.28
C LEU A 23 -4.60 -8.09 -1.80
N ILE A 24 -5.71 -8.39 -2.49
CA ILE A 24 -6.58 -9.53 -2.14
C ILE A 24 -5.77 -10.83 -2.20
N PHE A 25 -5.04 -11.07 -3.29
CA PHE A 25 -4.22 -12.27 -3.42
C PHE A 25 -3.09 -12.32 -2.39
N ALA A 26 -2.41 -11.19 -2.14
CA ALA A 26 -1.35 -11.15 -1.12
C ALA A 26 -1.88 -11.52 0.28
N PHE A 27 -3.07 -11.05 0.66
CA PHE A 27 -3.69 -11.42 1.93
C PHE A 27 -4.12 -12.88 1.98
N ILE A 28 -4.69 -13.42 0.89
CA ILE A 28 -5.06 -14.83 0.80
C ILE A 28 -3.82 -15.72 0.95
N GLU A 29 -2.72 -15.39 0.28
CA GLU A 29 -1.44 -16.12 0.40
C GLU A 29 -0.88 -16.04 1.81
N ARG A 30 -0.90 -14.86 2.45
CA ARG A 30 -0.43 -14.73 3.83
C ARG A 30 -1.28 -15.52 4.83
N ALA A 31 -2.60 -15.61 4.60
CA ALA A 31 -3.55 -16.33 5.44
C ALA A 31 -3.36 -17.85 5.44
N GLN A 32 -2.53 -18.41 4.55
CA GLN A 32 -2.17 -19.82 4.57
C GLN A 32 -1.31 -20.19 5.79
N PHE A 33 -0.66 -19.21 6.42
CA PHE A 33 0.18 -19.40 7.60
C PHE A 33 -0.46 -18.79 8.86
N LYS A 34 -0.05 -19.28 10.03
CA LYS A 34 -0.46 -18.70 11.31
C LYS A 34 0.19 -17.33 11.55
N GLN A 35 -0.17 -16.68 12.65
CA GLN A 35 0.37 -15.37 13.02
C GLN A 35 1.90 -15.37 13.14
N ASN A 36 2.53 -16.46 13.62
CA ASN A 36 3.98 -16.61 13.64
C ASN A 36 4.70 -15.41 14.29
N GLN A 37 4.24 -15.01 15.48
CA GLN A 37 4.75 -13.85 16.23
C GLN A 37 6.30 -13.75 16.34
N PRO A 38 7.06 -14.86 16.44
CA PRO A 38 8.52 -14.78 16.42
C PRO A 38 9.11 -14.06 15.19
N CYS A 39 8.45 -14.07 14.03
CA CYS A 39 8.90 -13.35 12.83
C CYS A 39 9.03 -11.83 13.04
N TYR A 40 8.24 -11.27 13.94
CA TYR A 40 8.12 -9.82 14.18
C TYR A 40 8.77 -9.37 15.47
N THR A 41 9.23 -10.32 16.29
CA THR A 41 9.78 -10.05 17.61
C THR A 41 11.30 -9.83 17.49
N PRO A 42 11.82 -8.64 17.84
CA PRO A 42 13.25 -8.38 17.88
C PRO A 42 14.00 -9.42 18.73
N GLY A 43 15.09 -9.96 18.19
CA GLY A 43 15.93 -10.93 18.91
C GLY A 43 15.35 -12.34 19.05
N ALA A 44 14.17 -12.64 18.48
CA ALA A 44 13.58 -13.98 18.53
C ALA A 44 14.30 -15.00 17.63
N MET A 45 15.09 -14.53 16.66
CA MET A 45 15.89 -15.38 15.77
C MET A 45 17.37 -15.27 16.15
N GLU A 46 17.91 -16.29 16.81
CA GLU A 46 19.31 -16.31 17.29
C GLU A 46 20.34 -16.08 16.16
N ALA A 47 20.01 -16.52 14.95
CA ALA A 47 20.88 -16.38 13.78
C ALA A 47 20.95 -14.93 13.22
N LEU A 48 20.02 -14.06 13.61
CA LEU A 48 20.06 -12.66 13.20
C LEU A 48 20.85 -11.86 14.24
N SER A 49 21.89 -11.17 13.78
CA SER A 49 22.68 -10.32 14.66
C SER A 49 21.93 -9.06 15.06
N GLY A 50 21.99 -8.73 16.35
CA GLY A 50 21.38 -7.51 16.90
C GLY A 50 19.90 -7.67 17.30
N ASN A 51 19.29 -6.56 17.69
CA ASN A 51 17.89 -6.51 18.15
C ASN A 51 16.92 -6.27 16.97
N GLN A 52 17.08 -7.02 15.88
CA GLN A 52 16.26 -6.89 14.66
C GLN A 52 15.26 -8.05 14.58
N SER A 53 14.05 -7.81 14.05
CA SER A 53 13.09 -8.88 13.74
C SER A 53 13.43 -9.57 12.42
N MET A 54 12.91 -10.78 12.19
CA MET A 54 13.09 -11.46 10.91
C MET A 54 12.50 -10.66 9.75
N LEU A 55 11.29 -10.10 9.93
CA LEU A 55 10.66 -9.26 8.93
C LEU A 55 11.54 -8.06 8.56
N ASP A 56 12.11 -7.35 9.55
CA ASP A 56 12.93 -6.16 9.29
C ASP A 56 14.19 -6.50 8.50
N PHE A 57 14.84 -7.62 8.86
CA PHE A 57 16.05 -8.07 8.18
C PHE A 57 15.76 -8.39 6.72
N PHE A 58 14.76 -9.23 6.45
CA PHE A 58 14.44 -9.64 5.08
C PHE A 58 13.81 -8.52 4.26
N MET A 59 13.06 -7.60 4.87
CA MET A 59 12.61 -6.38 4.21
C MET A 59 13.83 -5.58 3.73
N LEU A 60 14.76 -5.23 4.63
CA LEU A 60 15.96 -4.47 4.26
C LEU A 60 16.73 -5.14 3.12
N LYS A 61 16.98 -6.46 3.19
CA LYS A 61 17.69 -7.19 2.12
C LYS A 61 16.95 -7.18 0.79
N THR A 62 15.64 -7.25 0.83
CA THR A 62 14.80 -7.15 -0.37
C THR A 62 14.85 -5.75 -0.97
N GLU A 63 14.78 -4.71 -0.14
CA GLU A 63 14.86 -3.33 -0.61
C GLU A 63 16.26 -2.96 -1.14
N GLU A 64 17.32 -3.45 -0.50
CA GLU A 64 18.69 -3.32 -1.01
C GLU A 64 18.80 -3.90 -2.42
N LEU A 65 18.28 -5.11 -2.65
CA LEU A 65 18.29 -5.75 -3.97
C LEU A 65 17.48 -4.95 -5.00
N HIS A 66 16.27 -4.50 -4.64
CA HIS A 66 15.42 -3.74 -5.55
C HIS A 66 15.95 -2.32 -5.84
N ALA A 67 16.70 -1.71 -4.92
CA ALA A 67 17.32 -0.41 -5.15
C ALA A 67 18.37 -0.48 -6.27
N LEU A 68 19.09 -1.59 -6.39
CA LEU A 68 20.08 -1.81 -7.46
C LEU A 68 19.45 -1.70 -8.87
N SER A 69 18.15 -2.01 -9.00
CA SER A 69 17.40 -1.94 -10.27
C SER A 69 16.62 -0.64 -10.48
N ARG A 70 16.87 0.40 -9.67
CA ARG A 70 16.18 1.72 -9.69
C ARG A 70 14.73 1.70 -9.20
N ARG A 71 14.26 0.66 -8.51
CA ARG A 71 12.86 0.56 -8.05
C ARG A 71 12.38 1.83 -7.35
N TYR A 72 13.14 2.29 -6.35
CA TYR A 72 12.79 3.44 -5.50
C TYR A 72 13.14 4.81 -6.10
N ILE A 73 13.56 4.88 -7.37
CA ILE A 73 13.55 6.12 -8.14
C ILE A 73 12.13 6.39 -8.68
N SER A 74 11.34 5.33 -8.89
CA SER A 74 9.95 5.46 -9.33
C SER A 74 9.13 6.23 -8.29
N PRO A 75 8.31 7.22 -8.70
CA PRO A 75 7.44 7.95 -7.77
C PRO A 75 6.32 7.07 -7.17
N GLU A 76 6.09 5.88 -7.74
CA GLU A 76 5.10 4.91 -7.24
C GLU A 76 5.64 3.99 -6.14
N GLU A 77 6.95 3.95 -5.90
CA GLU A 77 7.59 2.98 -5.02
C GLU A 77 8.24 3.67 -3.81
N HIS A 78 7.83 3.29 -2.60
CA HIS A 78 8.31 3.88 -1.35
C HIS A 78 8.99 2.80 -0.50
N ALA A 79 10.25 3.03 -0.14
CA ALA A 79 11.01 2.11 0.71
C ALA A 79 10.57 2.21 2.18
N PHE A 80 10.60 1.07 2.89
CA PHE A 80 10.41 0.99 4.33
C PHE A 80 11.69 1.32 5.10
N ASN A 81 12.85 1.23 4.46
CA ASN A 81 14.16 1.53 5.03
C ASN A 81 14.81 2.72 4.33
N THR A 82 15.68 3.40 5.07
CA THR A 82 16.52 4.49 4.58
C THR A 82 17.93 4.00 4.20
N ALA A 83 18.68 4.83 3.45
CA ALA A 83 20.08 4.56 3.08
C ALA A 83 20.31 3.30 2.22
N LEU A 84 19.41 3.07 1.26
CA LEU A 84 19.54 2.01 0.26
C LEU A 84 20.72 2.24 -0.71
N PRO A 85 21.30 1.17 -1.29
CA PRO A 85 22.43 1.28 -2.19
C PRO A 85 22.08 2.07 -3.47
N LYS A 86 23.10 2.69 -4.06
CA LYS A 86 22.94 3.37 -5.35
C LYS A 86 22.60 2.35 -6.45
N PRO A 87 21.70 2.69 -7.38
CA PRO A 87 21.38 1.82 -8.50
C PRO A 87 22.59 1.48 -9.37
N LEU A 88 22.60 0.27 -9.94
CA LEU A 88 23.61 -0.16 -10.92
C LEU A 88 23.29 0.33 -12.33
N LEU A 89 22.00 0.56 -12.61
CA LEU A 89 21.54 1.04 -13.90
C LEU A 89 21.79 2.56 -14.04
N PRO A 90 22.10 3.05 -15.25
CA PRO A 90 22.34 4.48 -15.49
C PRO A 90 21.11 5.32 -15.13
N ALA A 91 21.32 6.62 -14.89
CA ALA A 91 20.23 7.56 -14.73
C ALA A 91 19.33 7.55 -15.97
N PHE A 92 18.02 7.70 -15.76
CA PHE A 92 17.03 7.77 -16.82
C PHE A 92 16.28 9.09 -16.68
N GLU A 93 16.36 9.93 -17.73
CA GLU A 93 15.64 11.20 -17.74
C GLU A 93 14.15 10.94 -17.99
N TRP A 94 13.36 11.20 -16.96
CA TRP A 94 11.92 11.11 -17.01
C TRP A 94 11.28 12.11 -16.06
N THR A 95 10.23 12.77 -16.53
CA THR A 95 9.47 13.73 -15.73
C THR A 95 8.34 13.00 -15.01
N ALA A 96 8.37 13.04 -13.69
CA ALA A 96 7.27 12.51 -12.89
C ALA A 96 5.97 13.27 -13.17
N PRO A 97 4.82 12.58 -13.23
CA PRO A 97 3.53 13.23 -13.43
C PRO A 97 2.98 13.84 -12.12
N ILE A 98 3.79 13.89 -11.06
CA ILE A 98 3.49 14.49 -9.76
C ILE A 98 4.65 15.39 -9.34
N VAL A 99 4.38 16.38 -8.49
CA VAL A 99 5.40 17.28 -7.93
C VAL A 99 6.27 16.53 -6.93
N GLN A 100 7.54 16.91 -6.86
CA GLN A 100 8.49 16.36 -5.89
C GLN A 100 7.98 16.62 -4.47
N ASN A 101 8.01 15.60 -3.62
CA ASN A 101 7.48 15.62 -2.26
C ASN A 101 8.29 14.70 -1.34
N THR A 102 8.08 14.83 -0.03
CA THR A 102 8.81 14.05 0.99
C THR A 102 7.94 13.00 1.69
N ILE A 103 6.71 12.80 1.22
CA ILE A 103 5.69 12.00 1.89
C ILE A 103 6.03 10.51 1.85
N ASN A 104 6.08 9.87 3.01
CA ASN A 104 6.19 8.41 3.13
C ASN A 104 5.49 7.94 4.41
N SER A 105 4.37 7.23 4.26
CA SER A 105 3.54 6.70 5.35
C SER A 105 3.88 5.25 5.73
N ASN A 106 5.00 4.70 5.26
CA ASN A 106 5.36 3.29 5.44
C ASN A 106 5.45 2.84 6.91
N ASP A 107 5.89 3.71 7.83
CA ASP A 107 5.93 3.38 9.27
C ASP A 107 4.53 3.11 9.83
N GLU A 108 3.55 3.91 9.42
CA GLU A 108 2.15 3.75 9.82
C GLU A 108 1.52 2.52 9.16
N ILE A 109 1.81 2.29 7.88
CA ILE A 109 1.35 1.11 7.13
C ILE A 109 1.87 -0.18 7.77
N LYS A 110 3.16 -0.23 8.09
CA LYS A 110 3.79 -1.41 8.69
C LYS A 110 3.24 -1.69 10.09
N ARG A 111 3.10 -0.65 10.92
CA ARG A 111 2.51 -0.77 12.26
C ARG A 111 1.09 -1.34 12.16
N TYR A 112 0.27 -0.75 11.30
CA TYR A 112 -1.10 -1.20 11.13
C TYR A 112 -1.20 -2.65 10.60
N TYR A 113 -0.30 -3.01 9.68
CA TYR A 113 -0.21 -4.37 9.16
C TYR A 113 0.06 -5.39 10.26
N LEU A 114 1.07 -5.13 11.10
CA LEU A 114 1.48 -6.04 12.18
C LEU A 114 0.46 -6.08 13.32
N ASP A 115 -0.01 -4.92 13.76
CA ASP A 115 -0.84 -4.80 14.96
C ASP A 115 -2.29 -5.23 14.72
N VAL A 116 -2.77 -5.15 13.45
CA VAL A 116 -4.18 -5.38 13.14
C VAL A 116 -4.39 -6.36 12.00
N ILE A 117 -3.79 -6.14 10.82
CA ILE A 117 -4.10 -6.97 9.63
C ILE A 117 -3.75 -8.44 9.88
N ILE A 118 -2.54 -8.74 10.38
CA ILE A 118 -2.11 -10.11 10.67
C ILE A 118 -3.13 -10.84 11.55
N SER A 119 -3.62 -10.20 12.61
CA SER A 119 -4.58 -10.82 13.53
C SER A 119 -5.95 -11.10 12.91
N LYS A 120 -6.34 -10.32 11.89
CA LYS A 120 -7.62 -10.44 11.19
C LYS A 120 -7.59 -11.50 10.08
N ILE A 121 -6.45 -11.66 9.40
CA ILE A 121 -6.34 -12.57 8.24
C ILE A 121 -5.71 -13.93 8.57
N CYS A 122 -4.94 -14.03 9.66
CA CYS A 122 -4.23 -15.26 10.04
C CYS A 122 -4.79 -15.88 11.32
N GLN A 123 -4.84 -17.22 11.34
CA GLN A 123 -5.18 -17.95 12.56
C GLN A 123 -4.11 -17.76 13.65
N PRO A 124 -4.51 -17.67 14.94
CA PRO A 124 -3.57 -17.55 16.05
C PRO A 124 -2.56 -18.71 16.14
N GLY A 125 -1.40 -18.38 16.69
CA GLY A 125 -0.36 -19.35 17.04
C GLY A 125 0.80 -19.38 16.04
N ASP A 126 1.53 -20.49 16.10
CA ASP A 126 2.78 -20.70 15.36
C ASP A 126 2.70 -22.00 14.54
N CYS A 127 3.06 -21.93 13.27
CA CYS A 127 3.16 -23.08 12.38
C CYS A 127 4.58 -23.34 11.87
N GLY A 128 5.60 -22.64 12.37
CA GLY A 128 7.02 -22.80 12.02
C GLY A 128 7.41 -22.33 10.61
N ASN A 129 6.45 -21.92 9.78
CA ASN A 129 6.67 -21.51 8.39
C ASN A 129 7.12 -20.03 8.30
N TYR A 130 8.20 -19.68 9.00
CA TYR A 130 8.64 -18.29 9.15
C TYR A 130 9.09 -17.66 7.84
N GLY A 131 9.88 -18.38 7.03
CA GLY A 131 10.38 -17.87 5.75
C GLY A 131 9.25 -17.53 4.78
N SER A 132 8.27 -18.43 4.65
CA SER A 132 7.11 -18.20 3.79
C SER A 132 6.23 -17.06 4.31
N SER A 133 6.04 -16.97 5.64
CA SER A 133 5.28 -15.88 6.25
C SER A 133 5.91 -14.53 5.95
N VAL A 134 7.21 -14.36 6.25
CA VAL A 134 7.94 -13.10 6.02
C VAL A 134 7.99 -12.74 4.54
N THR A 135 8.09 -13.72 3.64
CA THR A 135 8.03 -13.46 2.19
C THR A 135 6.66 -12.90 1.79
N CYS A 136 5.56 -13.51 2.27
CA CYS A 136 4.21 -13.00 2.05
C CYS A 136 3.99 -11.63 2.71
N ASP A 137 4.58 -11.39 3.89
CA ASP A 137 4.49 -10.12 4.60
C ASP A 137 5.10 -8.98 3.79
N ILE A 138 6.29 -9.20 3.20
CA ILE A 138 6.95 -8.23 2.35
C ILE A 138 6.11 -7.91 1.11
N ILE A 139 5.49 -8.91 0.49
CA ILE A 139 4.58 -8.71 -0.65
C ILE A 139 3.35 -7.88 -0.23
N CYS A 140 2.73 -8.20 0.91
CA CYS A 140 1.60 -7.44 1.44
C CYS A 140 1.98 -5.98 1.71
N LEU A 141 3.11 -5.75 2.40
CA LEU A 141 3.59 -4.42 2.76
C LEU A 141 3.93 -3.57 1.54
N GLN A 142 4.61 -4.14 0.53
CA GLN A 142 4.89 -3.44 -0.72
C GLN A 142 3.61 -3.11 -1.50
N ALA A 143 2.65 -4.03 -1.56
CA ALA A 143 1.36 -3.80 -2.21
C ALA A 143 0.54 -2.72 -1.50
N LEU A 144 0.51 -2.74 -0.16
CA LEU A 144 -0.15 -1.74 0.68
C LEU A 144 0.49 -0.37 0.49
N SER A 145 1.83 -0.31 0.58
CA SER A 145 2.60 0.92 0.37
C SER A 145 2.27 1.54 -0.99
N LYS A 146 2.36 0.75 -2.07
CA LYS A 146 2.06 1.22 -3.41
C LYS A 146 0.62 1.73 -3.53
N ARG A 147 -0.36 0.99 -2.99
CA ARG A 147 -1.79 1.35 -3.08
C ARG A 147 -2.12 2.63 -2.33
N ILE A 148 -1.58 2.79 -1.13
CA ILE A 148 -1.85 3.95 -0.28
C ILE A 148 -1.15 5.18 -0.85
N HIS A 149 0.13 5.06 -1.23
CA HIS A 149 0.87 6.17 -1.82
C HIS A 149 0.42 6.54 -3.23
N TYR A 150 -0.33 5.68 -3.92
CA TYR A 150 -0.99 6.03 -5.18
C TYR A 150 -1.96 7.21 -5.02
N GLY A 151 -2.37 7.53 -3.78
CA GLY A 151 -3.09 8.75 -3.44
C GLY A 151 -2.41 10.02 -3.98
N LYS A 152 -1.09 10.08 -4.09
CA LYS A 152 -0.37 11.24 -4.68
C LYS A 152 -0.81 11.53 -6.12
N PHE A 153 -0.94 10.48 -6.94
CA PHE A 153 -1.37 10.60 -8.33
C PHE A 153 -2.86 10.95 -8.44
N VAL A 154 -3.69 10.41 -7.53
CA VAL A 154 -5.12 10.74 -7.44
C VAL A 154 -5.30 12.21 -7.06
N ALA A 155 -4.57 12.69 -6.05
CA ALA A 155 -4.59 14.07 -5.62
C ALA A 155 -4.13 15.02 -6.74
N GLU A 156 -3.07 14.69 -7.45
CA GLU A 156 -2.62 15.48 -8.61
C GLU A 156 -3.69 15.55 -9.70
N ALA A 157 -4.32 14.43 -10.06
CA ALA A 157 -5.38 14.43 -11.06
C ALA A 157 -6.60 15.26 -10.63
N LYS A 158 -6.96 15.23 -9.33
CA LYS A 158 -8.02 16.06 -8.76
C LYS A 158 -7.64 17.55 -8.78
N PHE A 159 -6.40 17.88 -8.41
CA PHE A 159 -5.88 19.25 -8.49
C PHE A 159 -5.96 19.80 -9.91
N LEU A 160 -5.51 19.02 -10.91
CA LEU A 160 -5.55 19.44 -12.31
C LEU A 160 -6.98 19.61 -12.85
N ALA A 161 -7.95 18.87 -12.31
CA ALA A 161 -9.36 18.99 -12.69
C ALA A 161 -10.03 20.25 -12.11
N GLU A 162 -9.67 20.65 -10.90
CA GLU A 162 -10.25 21.82 -10.21
C GLU A 162 -9.16 22.73 -9.56
N PRO A 163 -8.23 23.33 -10.33
CA PRO A 163 -7.04 23.96 -9.76
C PRO A 163 -7.35 25.12 -8.82
N GLU A 164 -8.33 25.96 -9.16
CA GLU A 164 -8.69 27.15 -8.38
C GLU A 164 -9.24 26.76 -6.99
N ALA A 165 -10.10 25.74 -6.93
CA ALA A 165 -10.70 25.28 -5.69
C ALA A 165 -9.65 24.72 -4.72
N TYR A 166 -8.76 23.84 -5.21
CA TYR A 166 -7.69 23.30 -4.38
C TYR A 166 -6.64 24.35 -4.03
N THR A 167 -6.31 25.28 -4.93
CA THR A 167 -5.31 26.33 -4.67
C THR A 167 -5.70 27.19 -3.47
N ASP A 168 -6.95 27.64 -3.39
CA ASP A 168 -7.44 28.43 -2.25
C ASP A 168 -7.34 27.66 -0.93
N LEU A 169 -7.75 26.40 -0.92
CA LEU A 169 -7.67 25.53 0.26
C LEU A 169 -6.22 25.26 0.69
N ILE A 170 -5.31 25.02 -0.26
CA ILE A 170 -3.89 24.77 0.01
C ILE A 170 -3.23 26.02 0.59
N GLN A 171 -3.46 27.19 0.01
CA GLN A 171 -2.89 28.46 0.50
C GLN A 171 -3.34 28.79 1.93
N ARG A 172 -4.59 28.46 2.26
CA ARG A 172 -5.14 28.59 3.62
C ARG A 172 -4.70 27.48 4.58
N LYS A 173 -4.01 26.45 4.08
CA LYS A 173 -3.67 25.21 4.82
C LYS A 173 -4.89 24.55 5.45
N ASP A 174 -6.04 24.61 4.77
CA ASP A 174 -7.31 24.08 5.27
C ASP A 174 -7.40 22.57 5.05
N THR A 175 -6.74 21.82 5.93
CA THR A 175 -6.72 20.35 5.87
C THR A 175 -8.12 19.73 5.92
N ALA A 176 -9.04 20.33 6.67
CA ALA A 176 -10.41 19.84 6.80
C ALA A 176 -11.22 20.12 5.52
N GLY A 177 -11.06 21.31 4.95
CA GLY A 177 -11.66 21.67 3.65
C GLY A 177 -11.18 20.75 2.53
N ILE A 178 -9.87 20.49 2.44
CA ILE A 178 -9.30 19.55 1.47
C ILE A 178 -9.90 18.16 1.68
N MET A 179 -9.87 17.64 2.91
CA MET A 179 -10.44 16.31 3.22
C MET A 179 -11.92 16.21 2.79
N ASN A 180 -12.73 17.21 3.13
CA ASN A 180 -14.15 17.23 2.76
C ASN A 180 -14.36 17.24 1.24
N GLN A 181 -13.51 17.94 0.49
CA GLN A 181 -13.59 17.96 -0.97
C GLN A 181 -13.12 16.65 -1.61
N LEU A 182 -12.17 15.93 -0.98
CA LEU A 182 -11.69 14.63 -1.47
C LEU A 182 -12.68 13.49 -1.27
N VAL A 183 -13.51 13.55 -0.22
CA VAL A 183 -14.46 12.50 0.16
C VAL A 183 -15.57 12.38 -0.88
N ASN A 184 -15.68 11.19 -1.47
CA ASN A 184 -16.79 10.82 -2.33
C ASN A 184 -17.39 9.49 -1.86
N LYS A 185 -18.44 9.58 -1.04
CA LYS A 185 -19.09 8.41 -0.41
C LYS A 185 -19.59 7.39 -1.43
N GLU A 186 -20.04 7.84 -2.60
CA GLU A 186 -20.49 6.93 -3.66
C GLU A 186 -19.33 6.16 -4.30
N VAL A 187 -18.17 6.80 -4.49
CA VAL A 187 -16.95 6.14 -4.95
C VAL A 187 -16.47 5.13 -3.91
N GLU A 188 -16.40 5.52 -2.63
CA GLU A 188 -16.00 4.62 -1.54
C GLU A 188 -16.91 3.39 -1.46
N HIS A 189 -18.24 3.57 -1.48
CA HIS A 189 -19.18 2.46 -1.45
C HIS A 189 -18.99 1.51 -2.65
N ARG A 190 -18.73 2.06 -3.85
CA ARG A 190 -18.43 1.25 -5.05
C ARG A 190 -17.11 0.49 -4.93
N VAL A 191 -16.08 1.09 -4.31
CA VAL A 191 -14.80 0.42 -4.04
C VAL A 191 -15.02 -0.75 -3.08
N LEU A 192 -15.68 -0.51 -1.94
CA LEU A 192 -15.94 -1.54 -0.94
C LEU A 192 -16.76 -2.70 -1.50
N LYS A 193 -17.84 -2.41 -2.23
CA LYS A 193 -18.65 -3.44 -2.89
C LYS A 193 -17.83 -4.25 -3.91
N ARG A 194 -16.97 -3.60 -4.69
CA ARG A 194 -16.12 -4.28 -5.66
C ARG A 194 -15.07 -5.16 -4.99
N VAL A 195 -14.39 -4.66 -3.96
CA VAL A 195 -13.40 -5.41 -3.18
C VAL A 195 -14.06 -6.64 -2.55
N TRP A 196 -15.25 -6.47 -1.95
CA TRP A 196 -16.01 -7.57 -1.36
C TRP A 196 -16.38 -8.64 -2.39
N ASN A 197 -16.89 -8.23 -3.57
CA ASN A 197 -17.23 -9.15 -4.65
C ASN A 197 -16.00 -9.93 -5.16
N LYS A 198 -14.86 -9.24 -5.34
CA LYS A 198 -13.59 -9.86 -5.77
C LYS A 198 -13.07 -10.85 -4.73
N ALA A 199 -13.04 -10.45 -3.46
CA ALA A 199 -12.62 -11.31 -2.36
C ALA A 199 -13.51 -12.57 -2.25
N SER A 200 -14.82 -12.41 -2.45
CA SER A 200 -15.78 -13.52 -2.47
C SER A 200 -15.52 -14.50 -3.60
N ALA A 201 -15.09 -14.01 -4.77
CA ALA A 201 -14.78 -14.83 -5.93
C ALA A 201 -13.42 -15.54 -5.80
N TYR A 202 -12.38 -14.85 -5.35
CA TYR A 202 -11.01 -15.41 -5.29
C TYR A 202 -10.75 -16.30 -4.08
N GLY A 203 -11.53 -16.13 -3.00
CA GLY A 203 -11.35 -16.89 -1.77
C GLY A 203 -11.90 -18.33 -1.81
N ARG A 204 -12.58 -18.73 -2.90
CA ARG A 204 -13.24 -20.04 -3.03
C ARG A 204 -12.68 -20.79 -4.24
N ASP A 205 -12.48 -22.09 -4.07
CA ASP A 205 -12.14 -22.97 -5.18
C ASP A 205 -13.43 -23.36 -5.93
N PRO A 206 -13.54 -23.14 -7.25
CA PRO A 206 -14.72 -23.50 -8.03
C PRO A 206 -15.12 -24.97 -7.92
N ASP A 207 -14.14 -25.86 -7.71
CA ASP A 207 -14.37 -27.31 -7.60
C ASP A 207 -14.77 -27.71 -6.17
N PHE A 208 -14.59 -26.84 -5.17
CA PHE A 208 -14.89 -27.08 -3.76
C PHE A 208 -15.76 -25.97 -3.16
N ASN A 209 -17.01 -25.87 -3.65
CA ASN A 209 -17.98 -24.84 -3.23
C ASN A 209 -18.31 -24.81 -1.72
N ASP A 210 -18.08 -25.91 -1.00
CA ASP A 210 -18.37 -26.02 0.45
C ASP A 210 -17.19 -25.60 1.35
N ALA A 211 -16.01 -25.31 0.79
CA ALA A 211 -14.87 -24.86 1.58
C ALA A 211 -15.05 -23.40 2.02
N ALA A 212 -14.90 -23.16 3.33
CA ALA A 212 -14.84 -21.79 3.86
C ALA A 212 -13.67 -21.03 3.22
N PRO A 213 -13.86 -19.74 2.85
CA PRO A 213 -12.79 -18.98 2.23
C PRO A 213 -11.64 -18.77 3.21
N LYS A 214 -10.40 -18.72 2.70
CA LYS A 214 -9.20 -18.54 3.53
C LYS A 214 -9.21 -17.24 4.32
N VAL A 215 -9.75 -16.17 3.71
CA VAL A 215 -10.03 -14.89 4.35
C VAL A 215 -11.47 -14.54 4.04
N LEU A 216 -12.24 -14.14 5.06
CA LEU A 216 -13.62 -13.71 4.86
C LEU A 216 -13.64 -12.40 4.03
N PRO A 217 -14.52 -12.28 3.02
CA PRO A 217 -14.65 -11.06 2.23
C PRO A 217 -14.90 -9.80 3.06
N ASP A 218 -15.66 -9.92 4.15
CA ASP A 218 -15.92 -8.83 5.11
C ASP A 218 -14.63 -8.34 5.77
N VAL A 219 -13.69 -9.25 6.10
CA VAL A 219 -12.40 -8.87 6.69
C VAL A 219 -11.60 -8.00 5.72
N ILE A 220 -11.58 -8.34 4.44
CA ILE A 220 -10.87 -7.54 3.43
C ILE A 220 -11.58 -6.20 3.22
N ALA A 221 -12.92 -6.19 3.15
CA ALA A 221 -13.69 -4.95 3.04
C ALA A 221 -13.45 -4.02 4.24
N ASP A 222 -13.41 -4.54 5.46
CA ASP A 222 -13.08 -3.79 6.67
C ASP A 222 -11.66 -3.20 6.63
N ILE A 223 -10.67 -3.99 6.18
CA ILE A 223 -9.29 -3.49 6.00
C ILE A 223 -9.28 -2.31 5.02
N TYR A 224 -10.07 -2.37 3.95
CA TYR A 224 -10.21 -1.26 3.01
C TYR A 224 -10.88 -0.04 3.64
N GLN A 225 -12.04 -0.24 4.27
CA GLN A 225 -12.89 0.83 4.78
C GLN A 225 -12.20 1.63 5.88
N TYR A 226 -11.59 0.93 6.85
CA TYR A 226 -11.11 1.56 8.06
C TYR A 226 -9.63 1.97 7.98
N PHE A 227 -8.89 1.50 6.97
CA PHE A 227 -7.43 1.70 6.93
C PHE A 227 -6.89 2.10 5.58
N ILE A 228 -7.08 1.29 4.52
CA ILE A 228 -6.49 1.62 3.21
C ILE A 228 -7.08 2.92 2.66
N ILE A 229 -8.40 3.09 2.68
CA ILE A 229 -9.05 4.32 2.18
C ILE A 229 -8.65 5.53 3.04
N PRO A 230 -8.80 5.51 4.39
CA PRO A 230 -8.38 6.64 5.23
C PRO A 230 -6.91 7.05 5.08
N LEU A 231 -5.98 6.09 5.04
CA LEU A 231 -4.57 6.38 4.83
C LEU A 231 -4.29 6.93 3.42
N THR A 232 -5.00 6.44 2.40
CA THR A 232 -4.90 7.02 1.04
C THR A 232 -5.35 8.49 1.06
N CYS A 233 -6.48 8.80 1.71
CA CYS A 233 -6.96 10.17 1.82
C CYS A 233 -5.99 11.05 2.61
N LYS A 234 -5.35 10.54 3.67
CA LYS A 234 -4.29 11.25 4.38
C LYS A 234 -3.12 11.60 3.46
N VAL A 235 -2.64 10.65 2.65
CA VAL A 235 -1.60 10.90 1.64
C VAL A 235 -2.05 11.94 0.61
N GLU A 236 -3.31 11.89 0.15
CA GLU A 236 -3.86 12.87 -0.79
C GLU A 236 -3.80 14.29 -0.20
N VAL A 237 -4.21 14.47 1.07
CA VAL A 237 -4.15 15.77 1.76
C VAL A 237 -2.71 16.23 1.93
N GLU A 238 -1.82 15.38 2.44
CA GLU A 238 -0.40 15.72 2.63
C GLU A 238 0.27 16.14 1.31
N TYR A 239 -0.08 15.48 0.22
CA TYR A 239 0.42 15.81 -1.12
C TYR A 239 -0.06 17.18 -1.58
N LEU A 240 -1.36 17.47 -1.46
CA LEU A 240 -1.92 18.76 -1.85
C LEU A 240 -1.30 19.92 -1.06
N LEU A 241 -0.99 19.72 0.23
CA LEU A 241 -0.34 20.74 1.04
C LEU A 241 1.09 21.09 0.61
N GLN A 242 1.78 20.18 -0.10
CA GLN A 242 3.12 20.40 -0.66
C GLN A 242 3.07 20.76 -2.16
N ARG A 243 1.88 20.93 -2.74
CA ARG A 243 1.70 20.99 -4.21
C ARG A 243 2.09 22.33 -4.83
N LEU A 244 2.04 23.42 -4.07
CA LEU A 244 2.31 24.78 -4.55
C LEU A 244 3.72 25.28 -4.20
N ASP A 245 4.50 24.46 -3.50
CA ASP A 245 5.87 24.78 -3.08
C ASP A 245 6.89 24.67 -4.23
#